data_AF-A0A7Z2PZY1-F1
#
_entry.id   AF-A0A7Z2PZY1-F1
#
_cell.length_a   1.000
_cell.length_b   1.000
_cell.length_c   1.000
_cell.angle_alpha   90.00
_cell.angle_beta   90.00
_cell.angle_gamma   90.00
#
_symmetry.space_group_name_H-M   'P 1'
#
loop_
_entity.id
_entity.type
_entity.pdbx_description
1 polymer ?
#
loop_
_entity_poly.entity_id
_entity_poly.type
_entity_poly.pdbx_seq_one_letter_code
_entity_poly.pdbx_strand_id
1 'polypeptide(L)'
;MTNNSSVIVTSEFGLIVRRNALVERQIDLRDLFTAMEVEEGLDVNDHLLSFGPHFGSEALNTIMSRLTKLGLVYFDDFFEFCGDYPPWCSFQAGNNPSSSM
;
A
#
# COMPACT_ATOMS: atom_id res chain seq x y z
N MET A 1 -19.56 -15.12 -6.03
CA MET A 1 -18.39 -14.22 -6.18
C MET A 1 -18.39 -13.32 -4.96
N THR A 2 -17.62 -13.66 -3.94
CA THR A 2 -17.45 -12.80 -2.76
C THR A 2 -16.70 -11.55 -3.21
N ASN A 3 -17.39 -10.41 -3.17
CA ASN A 3 -16.81 -9.11 -3.46
C ASN A 3 -15.78 -8.83 -2.35
N ASN A 4 -14.51 -9.11 -2.58
CA ASN A 4 -13.46 -8.84 -1.58
C ASN A 4 -13.13 -7.35 -1.63
N SER A 5 -14.00 -6.55 -0.99
CA SER A 5 -13.95 -5.08 -1.02
C SER A 5 -12.80 -4.47 -0.20
N SER A 6 -11.98 -5.31 0.42
CA SER A 6 -10.86 -4.92 1.28
C SER A 6 -9.63 -5.80 1.05
N VAL A 7 -8.49 -5.31 1.52
CA VAL A 7 -7.22 -6.04 1.63
C VAL A 7 -6.79 -6.08 3.09
N ILE A 8 -6.13 -7.16 3.51
CA ILE A 8 -5.46 -7.27 4.81
C ILE A 8 -4.29 -6.29 4.85
N VAL A 9 -4.11 -5.63 5.99
CA VAL A 9 -2.99 -4.69 6.21
C VAL A 9 -2.30 -4.97 7.54
N THR A 10 -1.02 -4.65 7.61
CA THR A 10 -0.23 -4.72 8.85
C THR A 10 0.02 -3.31 9.38
N SER A 11 -0.12 -3.12 10.70
CA SER A 11 0.22 -1.86 11.37
C SER A 11 1.70 -1.72 11.69
N GLU A 12 2.50 -2.74 11.40
CA GLU A 12 3.95 -2.73 11.55
C GLU A 12 4.58 -2.28 10.23
N PHE A 13 4.71 -0.96 10.06
CA PHE A 13 5.28 -0.33 8.87
C PHE A 13 4.64 -0.84 7.56
N GLY A 14 3.32 -0.95 7.51
CA GLY A 14 2.60 -1.37 6.31
C GLY A 14 2.51 -0.23 5.29
N LEU A 15 2.40 -0.58 4.01
CA LEU A 15 2.10 0.37 2.94
C LEU A 15 0.85 -0.08 2.19
N ILE A 16 0.03 0.87 1.78
CA ILE A 16 -1.15 0.63 0.96
C ILE A 16 -1.03 1.48 -0.29
N VAL A 17 -1.22 0.88 -1.46
CA VAL A 17 -1.14 1.53 -2.77
C VAL A 17 -2.46 1.36 -3.50
N ARG A 18 -2.98 2.46 -4.04
CA ARG A 18 -4.15 2.48 -4.91
C ARG A 18 -3.77 1.96 -6.29
N ARG A 19 -4.34 0.84 -6.71
CA ARG A 19 -3.99 0.21 -8.00
C ARG A 19 -4.26 1.12 -9.20
N ASN A 20 -5.33 1.90 -9.16
CA ASN A 20 -5.66 2.84 -10.25
C ASN A 20 -4.62 3.97 -10.38
N ALA A 21 -3.90 4.32 -9.31
CA ALA A 21 -2.83 5.30 -9.36
C ALA A 21 -1.70 4.85 -10.30
N LEU A 22 -1.42 3.54 -10.38
CA LEU A 22 -0.40 3.02 -11.30
C LEU A 22 -0.77 3.31 -12.76
N VAL A 23 -2.05 3.17 -13.11
CA VAL A 23 -2.57 3.49 -14.45
C VAL A 23 -2.51 5.00 -14.70
N GLU A 24 -2.99 5.80 -13.75
CA GLU A 24 -3.02 7.27 -13.85
C GLU A 24 -1.61 7.88 -13.97
N ARG A 25 -0.63 7.30 -13.27
CA ARG A 25 0.78 7.72 -13.26
C ARG A 25 1.64 7.02 -14.30
N GLN A 26 1.08 6.09 -15.09
CA GLN A 26 1.79 5.29 -16.09
C GLN A 26 2.97 4.48 -15.51
N ILE A 27 2.78 3.91 -14.33
CA ILE A 27 3.76 3.10 -13.60
C ILE A 27 3.45 1.62 -13.82
N ASP A 28 4.45 0.83 -14.22
CA ASP A 28 4.30 -0.61 -14.34
C ASP A 28 4.29 -1.27 -12.95
N LEU A 29 3.49 -2.34 -12.80
CA LEU A 29 3.41 -3.08 -11.54
C LEU A 29 4.76 -3.67 -11.12
N ARG A 30 5.60 -4.05 -12.09
CA ARG A 30 6.96 -4.53 -11.85
C ARG A 30 7.86 -3.44 -11.28
N ASP A 31 7.72 -2.21 -11.75
CA ASP A 31 8.50 -1.08 -11.24
C ASP A 31 8.09 -0.75 -9.80
N LEU A 32 6.79 -0.87 -9.49
CA LEU A 32 6.30 -0.78 -8.11
C LEU A 32 6.95 -1.83 -7.20
N PHE A 33 6.90 -3.11 -7.58
CA PHE A 33 7.51 -4.19 -6.79
C PHE A 33 9.02 -4.04 -6.63
N THR A 34 9.69 -3.57 -7.69
CA THR A 34 11.12 -3.25 -7.64
C THR A 34 11.41 -2.11 -6.64
N ALA A 35 10.60 -1.05 -6.63
CA ALA A 35 10.76 0.06 -5.69
C ALA A 35 10.48 -0.35 -4.23
N MET A 36 9.57 -1.31 -4.03
CA MET A 36 9.20 -1.89 -2.74
C MET A 36 10.21 -2.95 -2.23
N GLU A 37 11.11 -3.45 -3.08
CA GLU A 37 12.02 -4.59 -2.78
C GLU A 37 11.28 -5.88 -2.37
N VAL A 38 10.16 -6.17 -3.03
CA VAL A 38 9.34 -7.38 -2.77
C VAL A 38 8.96 -8.07 -4.06
N GLU A 39 8.67 -9.37 -3.98
CA GLU A 39 8.16 -10.15 -5.12
C GLU A 39 6.64 -10.11 -5.23
N GLU A 40 5.95 -9.94 -4.09
CA GLU A 40 4.50 -9.90 -3.99
C GLU A 40 4.02 -8.93 -2.89
N GLY A 41 2.73 -8.58 -2.93
CA GLY A 41 2.08 -7.84 -1.85
C GLY A 41 1.64 -8.75 -0.71
N LEU A 42 1.38 -8.16 0.46
CA LEU A 42 0.80 -8.83 1.61
C LEU A 42 -0.62 -9.35 1.29
N ASP A 43 -1.44 -8.51 0.66
CA ASP A 43 -2.74 -8.87 0.12
C ASP A 43 -3.10 -7.94 -1.04
N VAL A 44 -3.95 -8.42 -1.96
CA VAL A 44 -4.27 -7.71 -3.19
C VAL A 44 -5.74 -7.89 -3.57
N ASN A 45 -6.36 -6.81 -4.04
CA ASN A 45 -7.66 -6.87 -4.72
C ASN A 45 -7.69 -5.93 -5.91
N ASP A 46 -8.81 -5.83 -6.62
CA ASP A 46 -8.93 -5.03 -7.84
C ASP A 46 -8.63 -3.52 -7.67
N HIS A 47 -8.62 -3.02 -6.44
CA HIS A 47 -8.46 -1.60 -6.14
C HIS A 47 -7.21 -1.26 -5.34
N LEU A 48 -6.73 -2.17 -4.50
CA LEU A 48 -5.68 -1.93 -3.51
C LEU A 48 -4.62 -3.02 -3.55
N LEU A 49 -3.41 -2.62 -3.23
CA LEU A 49 -2.26 -3.48 -2.94
C LEU A 49 -1.77 -3.12 -1.54
N SER A 50 -1.60 -4.10 -0.66
CA SER A 50 -0.96 -3.90 0.64
C SER A 50 0.42 -4.54 0.68
N PHE A 51 1.31 -3.97 1.49
CA PHE A 51 2.70 -4.41 1.64
C PHE A 51 3.13 -4.34 3.09
N GLY A 52 4.20 -5.07 3.39
CA GLY A 52 4.84 -5.13 4.70
C GLY A 52 4.58 -6.45 5.42
N PRO A 53 5.08 -6.57 6.67
CA PRO A 53 5.76 -5.51 7.43
C PRO A 53 7.12 -5.14 6.82
N HIS A 54 7.47 -3.86 6.85
CA HIS A 54 8.82 -3.39 6.50
C HIS A 54 9.66 -3.24 7.78
N PHE A 55 10.93 -3.65 7.75
CA PHE A 55 11.78 -3.69 8.95
C PHE A 55 12.22 -2.29 9.41
N GLY A 56 11.36 -1.61 10.15
CA GLY A 56 11.66 -0.33 10.80
C GLY A 56 11.38 0.90 9.94
N SER A 57 11.42 2.06 10.61
CA SER A 57 11.12 3.36 10.00
C SER A 57 12.10 3.76 8.90
N GLU A 58 13.37 3.34 8.99
CA GLU A 58 14.38 3.63 7.97
C GLU A 58 14.10 2.92 6.64
N ALA A 59 13.68 1.65 6.71
CA ALA A 59 13.30 0.88 5.53
C ALA A 59 12.03 1.48 4.90
N LEU A 60 11.01 1.78 5.73
CA LEU A 60 9.78 2.41 5.28
C LEU A 60 10.05 3.76 4.59
N ASN A 61 10.82 4.65 5.21
CA ASN A 61 11.17 5.96 4.63
C ASN A 61 11.94 5.83 3.31
N THR A 62 12.81 4.84 3.20
CA THR A 62 13.54 4.55 1.95
C THR A 62 12.60 4.12 0.84
N ILE A 63 11.66 3.22 1.14
CA ILE A 63 10.64 2.76 0.20
C ILE A 63 9.74 3.93 -0.21
N MET A 64 9.21 4.70 0.73
CA MET A 64 8.39 5.88 0.44
C MET A 64 9.12 6.87 -0.47
N SER A 65 10.41 7.11 -0.24
CA SER A 65 11.24 7.95 -1.12
C SER A 65 11.32 7.40 -2.56
N ARG A 66 11.45 6.08 -2.73
CA ARG A 66 11.48 5.43 -4.05
C ARG A 66 10.13 5.52 -4.75
N LEU A 67 9.02 5.30 -4.04
CA LEU A 67 7.66 5.45 -4.59
C LEU A 67 7.39 6.87 -5.07
N THR A 68 7.79 7.87 -4.28
CA THR A 68 7.70 9.28 -4.70
C THR A 68 8.56 9.57 -5.92
N LYS A 69 9.78 9.01 -6.00
CA LYS A 69 10.65 9.12 -7.20
C LYS A 69 10.09 8.40 -8.42
N LEU A 70 9.30 7.35 -8.22
CA LEU A 70 8.60 6.63 -9.28
C LEU A 70 7.40 7.43 -9.83
N GLY A 71 6.99 8.50 -9.14
CA GLY A 71 5.91 9.40 -9.56
C GLY A 71 4.60 9.23 -8.80
N LEU A 72 4.56 8.36 -7.77
CA LEU A 72 3.40 8.25 -6.89
C LEU A 72 3.33 9.41 -5.91
N VAL A 73 2.13 9.89 -5.64
CA VAL A 73 1.88 10.96 -4.67
C VAL A 73 1.48 10.35 -3.34
N TYR A 74 2.22 10.72 -2.30
CA TYR A 74 1.91 10.33 -0.94
C TYR A 74 0.52 10.85 -0.52
N PHE A 75 -0.21 10.07 0.27
CA PHE A 75 -1.65 10.17 0.60
C PHE A 75 -2.64 9.97 -0.55
N ASP A 76 -2.37 10.48 -1.76
CA ASP A 76 -3.31 10.35 -2.89
C ASP A 76 -3.23 8.98 -3.57
N ASP A 77 -2.02 8.45 -3.71
CA ASP A 77 -1.72 7.23 -4.45
C ASP A 77 -1.25 6.09 -3.55
N PHE A 78 -0.57 6.42 -2.45
CA PHE A 78 -0.14 5.47 -1.43
C PHE A 78 0.01 6.13 -0.06
N PHE A 79 -0.06 5.35 1.01
CA PHE A 79 0.24 5.82 2.36
C PHE A 79 0.75 4.68 3.26
N GLU A 80 1.43 5.03 4.34
CA GLU A 80 1.82 4.09 5.39
C GLU A 80 0.67 3.86 6.38
N PHE A 81 0.46 2.60 6.72
CA PHE A 81 -0.37 2.21 7.85
C PHE A 81 0.55 1.72 8.96
N CYS A 82 0.81 2.61 9.92
CA CYS A 82 1.70 2.33 11.04
C CYS A 82 1.05 2.80 12.34
N GLY A 83 1.11 1.98 13.39
CA GLY A 83 0.60 2.37 14.70
C GLY A 83 0.73 1.27 15.75
N ASP A 84 0.73 1.68 17.01
CA ASP A 84 0.73 0.77 18.15
C ASP A 84 -0.70 0.30 18.43
N TYR A 85 -0.96 -0.96 18.12
CA TYR A 85 -2.24 -1.60 18.39
C TYR A 85 -2.03 -2.88 19.20
N PRO A 86 -3.03 -3.31 19.98
CA PRO A 86 -2.96 -4.59 20.65
C PRO A 86 -2.71 -5.75 19.65
N PRO A 87 -1.84 -6.72 19.99
CA PRO A 87 -1.39 -7.76 19.04
C PRO A 87 -2.50 -8.74 18.62
N TRP A 88 -3.65 -8.71 19.28
CA TRP A 88 -4.83 -9.51 18.92
C TRP A 88 -5.74 -8.82 17.89
N CYS A 89 -5.43 -7.58 17.50
CA CYS A 89 -6.17 -6.87 16.45
C CYS A 89 -5.71 -7.32 15.05
N SER A 90 -6.65 -7.31 14.11
CA SER A 90 -6.37 -7.42 12.68
C SER A 90 -7.05 -6.26 11.96
N PHE A 91 -6.44 -5.81 10.86
CA PHE A 91 -6.89 -4.64 10.12
C PHE A 91 -7.13 -4.99 8.65
N GLN A 92 -8.11 -4.30 8.08
CA GLN A 92 -8.40 -4.36 6.65
C GLN A 92 -8.60 -2.95 6.12
N ALA A 93 -8.09 -2.68 4.93
CA ALA A 93 -8.32 -1.44 4.21
C ALA A 93 -9.30 -1.69 3.06
N GLY A 94 -10.37 -0.91 3.00
CA GLY A 94 -11.34 -0.93 1.90
C GLY A 94 -11.20 0.30 1.03
N ASN A 95 -11.40 0.15 -0.28
CA ASN A 95 -11.49 1.29 -1.17
C ASN A 95 -12.91 1.88 -1.12
N ASN A 96 -13.06 3.11 -0.64
CA ASN A 96 -14.32 3.84 -0.69
C ASN A 96 -14.22 4.99 -1.71
N PRO A 97 -14.70 4.79 -2.96
CA PRO A 97 -14.60 5.81 -4.00
C PRO A 97 -15.44 7.06 -3.72
N SER A 98 -16.27 7.06 -2.67
CA SER A 98 -17.14 8.20 -2.31
C SER A 98 -16.47 9.26 -1.44
N SER A 99 -15.22 9.05 -0.99
CA SER A 99 -14.57 9.94 0.00
C SER A 99 -13.69 11.03 -0.62
N SER A 100 -13.60 11.11 -1.95
CA SER A 100 -12.97 12.23 -2.67
C SER A 100 -14.00 13.34 -2.91
N MET A 101 -14.33 14.11 -1.87
CA MET A 101 -14.97 15.43 -2.01
C MET A 101 -14.02 16.50 -1.48
#